data_AF-G0UY15-F1
#
_entry.id   AF-G0UY15-F1
#
_cell.length_a   1.000
_cell.length_b   1.000
_cell.length_c   1.000
_cell.angle_alpha   90.00
_cell.angle_beta   90.00
_cell.angle_gamma   90.00
#
_symmetry.space_group_name_H-M   'P 1'
#
loop_
_entity.id
_entity.type
_entity.pdbx_description
1 polymer ?
#
loop_
_entity_poly.entity_id
_entity_poly.type
_entity_poly.pdbx_seq_one_letter_code
_entity_poly.pdbx_strand_id
1 'polypeptide(L)'
;MDERQRRNPRVLTSEVYNDAEVTFSLLENKEKLVSLLDCMTLLRAMGMNPTQDDIDYLRERMAVPVLRLEEWRRNEELKRDKEQRREEMKERKKLPSIAAKKNTKGAGDRSPDGPSQDGQNPQQPVKIVPPEEVKNIDWNIFISCVEEIYRDAALEQEEVLEALKILDAEGSDTITVDKLVELVTTDGESVLNPAEVQQLRSLIPKECSLTELAARLQGTYVPPTKEELERAALEEVERRQRQEAAAKASSDDALQLL
;
A
#
# COMPACT_ATOMS: atom_id res chain seq x y z
N MET A 1 -7.86 -27.39 5.67
CA MET A 1 -7.90 -25.96 5.30
C MET A 1 -8.62 -25.29 6.44
N ASP A 2 -7.90 -24.58 7.30
CA ASP A 2 -8.49 -23.88 8.43
C ASP A 2 -9.32 -22.70 7.90
N GLU A 3 -10.64 -22.75 8.14
CA GLU A 3 -11.49 -21.57 8.08
C GLU A 3 -11.07 -20.63 9.21
N ARG A 4 -10.01 -19.86 9.00
CA ARG A 4 -9.77 -18.65 9.81
C ARG A 4 -11.00 -17.78 9.63
N GLN A 5 -11.67 -17.45 10.74
CA GLN A 5 -12.82 -16.55 10.79
C GLN A 5 -12.53 -15.35 9.89
N ARG A 6 -13.22 -15.25 8.75
CA ARG A 6 -13.18 -14.06 7.90
C ARG A 6 -13.68 -12.92 8.79
N ARG A 7 -12.75 -12.10 9.29
CA ARG A 7 -13.04 -10.88 10.04
C ARG A 7 -13.87 -9.99 9.12
N ASN A 8 -15.00 -9.49 9.60
CA ASN A 8 -15.93 -8.74 8.74
C ASN A 8 -15.27 -7.44 8.26
N PRO A 9 -15.15 -7.22 6.94
CA PRO A 9 -14.61 -5.98 6.41
C PRO A 9 -15.50 -4.80 6.83
N ARG A 10 -14.87 -3.66 7.11
CA ARG A 10 -15.58 -2.41 7.41
C ARG A 10 -15.77 -1.60 6.13
N VAL A 11 -16.62 -0.57 6.18
CA VAL A 11 -16.96 0.23 5.00
C VAL A 11 -15.85 1.24 4.73
N LEU A 12 -15.38 1.29 3.47
CA LEU A 12 -14.47 2.34 3.00
C LEU A 12 -15.16 3.70 3.02
N THR A 13 -14.68 4.61 3.85
CA THR A 13 -15.18 5.99 3.88
C THR A 13 -14.62 6.78 2.69
N SER A 14 -15.30 7.88 2.34
CA SER A 14 -14.81 8.78 1.28
C SER A 14 -13.44 9.39 1.60
N GLU A 15 -13.14 9.61 2.88
CA GLU A 15 -11.84 10.13 3.32
C GLU A 15 -10.72 9.13 3.01
N VAL A 16 -10.89 7.88 3.45
CA VAL A 16 -9.93 6.79 3.20
C VAL A 16 -9.74 6.55 1.70
N TYR A 17 -10.83 6.60 0.94
CA TYR A 17 -10.77 6.49 -0.52
C TYR A 17 -9.93 7.62 -1.14
N ASN A 18 -10.16 8.88 -0.73
CA ASN A 18 -9.44 10.04 -1.25
C ASN A 18 -7.95 9.99 -0.89
N ASP A 19 -7.61 9.60 0.34
CA ASP A 19 -6.22 9.49 0.80
C ASP A 19 -5.47 8.40 0.04
N ALA A 20 -6.15 7.27 -0.23
CA ALA A 20 -5.63 6.21 -1.06
C ALA A 20 -5.44 6.64 -2.52
N GLU A 21 -6.37 7.42 -3.08
CA GLU A 21 -6.28 7.93 -4.46
C GLU A 21 -5.11 8.92 -4.62
N VAL A 22 -4.90 9.79 -3.64
CA VAL A 22 -3.73 10.70 -3.59
C VAL A 22 -2.43 9.91 -3.55
N THR A 23 -2.36 8.89 -2.69
CA THR A 23 -1.18 8.02 -2.59
C THR A 23 -0.96 7.22 -3.87
N PHE A 24 -2.02 6.71 -4.48
CA PHE A 24 -1.95 6.02 -5.77
C PHE A 24 -1.39 6.93 -6.85
N SER A 25 -1.87 8.17 -6.92
CA SER A 25 -1.37 9.18 -7.87
C SER A 25 0.10 9.55 -7.66
N LEU A 26 0.64 9.35 -6.45
CA LEU A 26 2.06 9.58 -6.16
C LEU A 26 2.94 8.39 -6.61
N LEU A 27 2.39 7.18 -6.59
CA LEU A 27 3.09 5.94 -6.90
C LEU A 27 2.91 5.51 -8.36
N GLU A 28 1.89 6.05 -9.06
CA GLU A 28 1.57 5.63 -10.42
C GLU A 28 2.68 5.94 -11.43
N ASN A 29 2.89 5.02 -12.35
CA ASN A 29 3.78 5.22 -13.49
C ASN A 29 3.12 6.11 -14.57
N LYS A 30 3.83 6.35 -15.67
CA LYS A 30 3.32 7.15 -16.81
C LYS A 30 2.01 6.63 -17.43
N GLU A 31 1.67 5.37 -17.18
CA GLU A 31 0.45 4.71 -17.66
C GLU A 31 -0.66 4.65 -16.61
N LYS A 32 -0.50 5.37 -15.49
CA LYS A 32 -1.43 5.39 -14.34
C LYS A 32 -1.60 4.04 -13.66
N LEU A 33 -0.48 3.33 -13.48
CA LEU A 33 -0.46 1.99 -12.92
C LEU A 33 0.58 1.87 -11.80
N VAL A 34 0.30 1.00 -10.83
CA VAL A 34 1.21 0.69 -9.72
C VAL A 34 1.64 -0.79 -9.73
N SER A 35 2.69 -1.11 -9.00
CA SER A 35 3.16 -2.48 -8.79
C SER A 35 2.54 -3.11 -7.54
N LEU A 36 2.63 -4.44 -7.40
CA LEU A 36 2.18 -5.11 -6.17
C LEU A 36 2.96 -4.64 -4.92
N LEU A 37 4.22 -4.22 -5.07
CA LEU A 37 5.01 -3.68 -3.97
C LEU A 37 4.40 -2.37 -3.44
N ASP A 38 3.90 -1.54 -4.36
CA ASP A 38 3.25 -0.26 -4.02
C ASP A 38 1.93 -0.49 -3.26
N CYS A 39 1.28 -1.65 -3.43
CA CYS A 39 0.07 -1.99 -2.68
C CYS A 39 0.30 -2.02 -1.17
N MET A 40 1.49 -2.39 -0.68
CA MET A 40 1.79 -2.29 0.76
C MET A 40 1.73 -0.84 1.25
N THR A 41 2.30 0.08 0.48
CA THR A 41 2.26 1.51 0.78
C THR A 41 0.85 2.06 0.72
N LEU A 42 0.06 1.63 -0.26
CA LEU A 42 -1.34 2.05 -0.41
C LEU A 42 -2.21 1.58 0.75
N LEU A 43 -2.09 0.32 1.18
CA LEU A 43 -2.81 -0.19 2.34
C LEU A 43 -2.44 0.56 3.63
N ARG A 44 -1.16 0.91 3.79
CA ARG A 44 -0.72 1.77 4.91
C ARG A 44 -1.31 3.18 4.85
N ALA A 45 -1.40 3.77 3.66
CA ALA A 45 -2.05 5.07 3.48
C ALA A 45 -3.57 5.01 3.78
N MET A 46 -4.19 3.84 3.63
CA MET A 46 -5.58 3.57 4.03
C MET A 46 -5.74 3.34 5.54
N GLY A 47 -4.65 3.46 6.32
CA GLY A 47 -4.65 3.21 7.75
C GLY A 47 -4.82 1.73 8.09
N MET A 48 -4.28 0.83 7.26
CA MET A 48 -4.17 -0.60 7.55
C MET A 48 -2.73 -0.99 7.85
N ASN A 49 -2.51 -2.01 8.67
CA ASN A 49 -1.22 -2.66 8.83
C ASN A 49 -1.21 -3.98 8.02
N PRO A 50 -0.84 -3.96 6.73
CA PRO A 50 -0.99 -5.11 5.86
C PRO A 50 -0.03 -6.24 6.25
N THR A 51 -0.58 -7.44 6.37
CA THR A 51 0.18 -8.68 6.55
C THR A 51 0.59 -9.28 5.21
N GLN A 52 1.52 -10.24 5.22
CA GLN A 52 1.88 -10.97 4.01
C GLN A 52 0.67 -11.73 3.42
N ASP A 53 -0.20 -12.26 4.28
CA ASP A 53 -1.45 -12.94 3.87
C ASP A 53 -2.39 -11.96 3.13
N ASP A 54 -2.47 -10.70 3.55
CA ASP A 54 -3.27 -9.66 2.86
C ASP A 54 -2.72 -9.38 1.45
N ILE A 55 -1.39 -9.30 1.32
CA ILE A 55 -0.73 -9.06 0.03
C ILE A 55 -0.89 -10.25 -0.91
N ASP A 56 -0.76 -11.47 -0.39
CA ASP A 56 -0.98 -12.68 -1.18
C ASP A 56 -2.45 -12.81 -1.61
N TYR A 57 -3.41 -12.47 -0.75
CA TYR A 57 -4.82 -12.38 -1.11
C TYR A 57 -5.07 -11.37 -2.24
N LEU A 58 -4.53 -10.15 -2.11
CA LEU A 58 -4.64 -9.14 -3.15
C LEU A 58 -4.00 -9.61 -4.47
N ARG A 59 -2.84 -10.25 -4.42
CA ARG A 59 -2.17 -10.81 -5.60
C ARG A 59 -3.09 -11.78 -6.34
N GLU A 60 -3.72 -12.71 -5.61
CA GLU A 60 -4.64 -13.68 -6.19
C GLU A 60 -5.90 -13.03 -6.79
N ARG A 61 -6.51 -12.08 -6.06
CA ARG A 61 -7.74 -11.41 -6.51
C ARG A 61 -7.51 -10.49 -7.70
N MET A 62 -6.37 -9.78 -7.75
CA MET A 62 -6.05 -8.84 -8.82
C MET A 62 -5.51 -9.53 -10.09
N ALA A 63 -5.00 -10.76 -10.00
CA ALA A 63 -4.38 -11.43 -11.14
C ALA A 63 -5.28 -11.48 -12.38
N VAL A 64 -6.55 -11.87 -12.23
CA VAL A 64 -7.48 -11.99 -13.37
C VAL A 64 -7.89 -10.62 -13.93
N PRO A 65 -8.31 -9.63 -13.12
CA PRO A 65 -8.58 -8.28 -13.61
C PRO A 65 -7.41 -7.61 -14.32
N VAL A 66 -6.19 -7.75 -13.80
CA VAL A 66 -4.97 -7.19 -14.39
C VAL A 66 -4.70 -7.80 -15.76
N LEU A 67 -4.70 -9.14 -15.87
CA LEU A 67 -4.51 -9.81 -17.15
C LEU A 67 -5.55 -9.38 -18.19
N ARG A 68 -6.82 -9.25 -17.79
CA ARG A 68 -7.89 -8.78 -18.67
C ARG A 68 -7.65 -7.36 -19.16
N LEU A 69 -7.17 -6.47 -18.29
CA LEU A 69 -6.83 -5.09 -18.65
C LEU A 69 -5.66 -5.04 -19.64
N GLU A 70 -4.62 -5.85 -19.41
CA GLU A 70 -3.46 -5.96 -20.30
C GLU A 70 -3.86 -6.48 -21.68
N GLU A 71 -4.69 -7.52 -21.74
CA GLU A 71 -5.24 -8.04 -23.00
C GLU A 71 -6.05 -6.97 -23.76
N TRP A 72 -6.87 -6.20 -23.04
CA TRP A 72 -7.65 -5.11 -23.64
C TRP A 72 -6.75 -4.00 -24.19
N ARG A 73 -5.75 -3.55 -23.43
CA ARG A 73 -4.77 -2.54 -23.86
C ARG A 73 -4.02 -2.98 -25.11
N ARG A 74 -3.54 -4.23 -25.13
CA ARG A 74 -2.85 -4.82 -26.30
C ARG A 74 -3.74 -4.90 -27.53
N ASN A 75 -5.02 -5.26 -27.36
CA ASN A 75 -5.97 -5.31 -28.46
C ASN A 75 -6.30 -3.92 -29.03
N GLU A 76 -6.42 -2.91 -28.18
CA GLU A 76 -6.63 -1.52 -28.60
C GLU A 76 -5.40 -0.95 -29.33
N GLU A 77 -4.18 -1.26 -28.88
CA GLU A 77 -2.96 -0.88 -29.58
C GLU A 77 -2.90 -1.51 -30.98
N LEU A 78 -3.15 -2.82 -31.10
CA LEU A 78 -3.24 -3.52 -32.38
C LEU A 78 -4.32 -2.94 -33.31
N LYS A 79 -5.39 -2.40 -32.75
CA LYS A 79 -6.47 -1.77 -33.52
C LYS A 79 -6.04 -0.40 -34.04
N ARG A 80 -5.38 0.43 -33.22
CA ARG A 80 -4.82 1.72 -33.64
C ARG A 80 -3.74 1.54 -34.70
N ASP A 81 -2.84 0.58 -34.55
CA ASP A 81 -1.82 0.27 -35.54
C ASP A 81 -2.42 -0.14 -36.90
N LYS A 82 -3.47 -0.97 -36.87
CA LYS A 82 -4.19 -1.37 -38.09
C LYS A 82 -4.89 -0.19 -38.74
N GLU A 83 -5.44 0.74 -37.95
CA GLU A 83 -6.07 1.95 -38.44
C GLU A 83 -5.05 2.90 -39.08
N GLN A 84 -3.93 3.17 -38.39
CA GLN A 84 -2.83 3.97 -38.93
C GLN A 84 -2.29 3.40 -40.24
N ARG A 85 -2.02 2.08 -40.31
CA ARG A 85 -1.60 1.43 -41.57
C ARG A 85 -2.63 1.56 -42.68
N ARG A 86 -3.93 1.52 -42.34
CA ARG A 86 -5.00 1.73 -43.32
C ARG A 86 -5.05 3.18 -43.81
N GLU A 87 -4.81 4.15 -42.94
CA GLU A 87 -4.73 5.57 -43.29
C GLU A 87 -3.50 5.87 -44.15
N GLU A 88 -2.31 5.38 -43.76
CA GLU A 88 -1.08 5.49 -44.56
C GLU A 88 -1.25 4.87 -45.95
N MET A 89 -1.92 3.72 -46.05
CA MET A 89 -2.23 3.09 -47.35
C MET A 89 -3.24 3.91 -48.16
N LYS A 90 -4.20 4.59 -47.51
CA LYS A 90 -5.15 5.48 -48.20
C LYS A 90 -4.47 6.77 -48.66
N GLU A 91 -3.57 7.35 -47.87
CA GLU A 91 -2.79 8.53 -48.24
C GLU A 91 -1.81 8.23 -49.39
N ARG A 92 -1.10 7.09 -49.33
CA ARG A 92 -0.28 6.60 -50.45
C ARG A 92 -1.06 6.38 -51.73
N LYS A 93 -2.35 6.00 -51.65
CA LYS A 93 -3.24 5.87 -52.81
C LYS A 93 -3.84 7.20 -53.29
N LYS A 94 -3.86 8.24 -52.47
CA LYS A 94 -4.35 9.59 -52.82
C LYS A 94 -3.27 10.48 -53.43
N LEU A 95 -2.00 10.12 -53.32
CA LEU A 95 -0.93 10.73 -54.11
C LEU A 95 -1.03 10.23 -55.56
N PRO A 96 -1.38 11.09 -56.53
CA PRO A 96 -1.42 10.68 -57.93
C PRO A 96 0.00 10.32 -58.37
N SER A 97 0.15 9.13 -58.94
CA SER A 97 1.34 8.75 -59.69
C SER A 97 1.56 9.75 -60.83
N ILE A 98 2.38 10.78 -60.58
CA ILE A 98 2.99 11.58 -61.65
C ILE A 98 4.18 10.77 -62.16
N ALA A 99 3.90 9.73 -62.92
CA ALA A 99 4.88 9.08 -63.78
C ALA A 99 4.18 8.49 -64.99
N ALA A 100 3.90 9.33 -65.99
CA ALA A 100 3.63 8.87 -67.34
C ALA A 100 4.44 9.66 -68.37
N LYS A 101 5.29 8.91 -69.10
CA LYS A 101 6.14 9.24 -70.27
C LYS A 101 7.58 9.66 -69.91
N LYS A 102 8.65 9.00 -70.38
CA LYS A 102 8.88 8.44 -71.74
C LYS A 102 10.13 7.52 -71.77
N ASN A 103 10.07 6.42 -72.55
CA ASN A 103 11.18 5.71 -73.26
C ASN A 103 12.28 5.01 -72.41
N THR A 104 12.77 3.77 -72.65
CA THR A 104 12.94 2.97 -73.87
C THR A 104 13.17 1.49 -73.52
N LYS A 105 12.83 0.59 -74.45
CA LYS A 105 13.09 -0.86 -74.57
C LYS A 105 14.34 -1.45 -73.87
N GLY A 106 14.15 -2.64 -73.29
CA GLY A 106 15.16 -3.69 -73.08
C GLY A 106 14.47 -5.02 -72.76
N ALA A 107 14.70 -6.06 -73.57
CA ALA A 107 13.99 -7.35 -73.56
C ALA A 107 14.74 -8.43 -72.77
N GLY A 108 13.99 -9.44 -72.29
CA GLY A 108 14.46 -10.66 -71.60
C GLY A 108 14.52 -10.50 -70.08
N ASP A 109 13.96 -11.36 -69.23
CA ASP A 109 13.70 -12.78 -69.38
C ASP A 109 12.51 -13.20 -68.50
N ARG A 110 11.75 -14.23 -68.94
CA ARG A 110 10.68 -14.86 -68.15
C ARG A 110 11.29 -16.02 -67.37
N SER A 111 11.11 -16.05 -66.06
CA SER A 111 10.70 -17.28 -65.37
C SER A 111 9.94 -16.96 -64.08
N PRO A 112 8.87 -17.72 -63.78
CA PRO A 112 8.04 -17.57 -62.59
C PRO A 112 8.62 -18.42 -61.45
N ASP A 113 8.56 -17.91 -60.21
CA ASP A 113 8.19 -18.71 -59.05
C ASP A 113 8.10 -17.78 -57.83
N GLY A 114 6.93 -17.79 -57.20
CA GLY A 114 6.74 -17.24 -55.87
C GLY A 114 7.36 -18.15 -54.80
N PRO A 115 7.15 -17.89 -53.49
CA PRO A 115 6.03 -17.14 -52.96
C PRO A 115 6.40 -16.02 -51.97
N SER A 116 5.50 -15.04 -51.92
CA SER A 116 5.20 -14.25 -50.75
C SER A 116 5.08 -15.13 -49.50
N GLN A 117 5.87 -14.83 -48.48
CA GLN A 117 5.58 -15.20 -47.09
C GLN A 117 5.54 -13.93 -46.24
N ASP A 118 4.53 -13.10 -46.53
CA ASP A 118 3.90 -12.25 -45.52
C ASP A 118 2.51 -12.84 -45.30
N GLY A 119 2.44 -13.78 -44.37
CA GLY A 119 1.25 -14.57 -44.12
C GLY A 119 1.31 -15.20 -42.73
N GLN A 120 0.82 -14.44 -41.75
CA GLN A 120 -0.01 -14.92 -40.64
C GLN A 120 0.31 -16.31 -40.08
N ASN A 121 0.88 -16.31 -38.87
CA ASN A 121 0.53 -17.31 -37.88
C ASN A 121 -0.16 -16.59 -36.69
N PRO A 122 -1.50 -16.41 -36.70
CA PRO A 122 -2.23 -16.04 -35.51
C PRO A 122 -2.49 -17.35 -34.74
N GLN A 123 -2.27 -17.35 -33.42
CA GLN A 123 -2.36 -18.52 -32.53
C GLN A 123 -1.05 -19.32 -32.42
N GLN A 124 0.00 -18.71 -31.90
CA GLN A 124 0.77 -19.44 -30.90
C GLN A 124 0.13 -19.14 -29.54
N PRO A 125 -0.38 -20.14 -28.80
CA PRO A 125 -0.70 -19.93 -27.39
C PRO A 125 0.60 -19.54 -26.70
N VAL A 126 0.67 -18.29 -26.27
CA VAL A 126 1.82 -17.77 -25.53
C VAL A 126 1.93 -18.61 -24.27
N LYS A 127 3.09 -19.25 -24.13
CA LYS A 127 3.50 -19.97 -22.93
C LYS A 127 3.29 -19.02 -21.76
N ILE A 128 2.31 -19.30 -20.90
CA ILE A 128 2.08 -18.56 -19.67
C ILE A 128 3.32 -18.80 -18.82
N VAL A 129 4.23 -17.83 -18.84
CA VAL A 129 5.34 -17.75 -17.89
C VAL A 129 4.67 -17.63 -16.51
N PRO A 130 5.17 -18.32 -15.47
CA PRO A 130 4.65 -18.18 -14.11
C PRO A 130 4.52 -16.70 -13.76
N PRO A 131 3.49 -16.29 -12.98
CA PRO A 131 3.20 -14.88 -12.71
C PRO A 131 4.33 -14.27 -11.87
N GLU A 132 5.40 -13.84 -12.53
CA GLU A 132 6.45 -13.02 -11.96
C GLU A 132 5.87 -11.61 -11.78
N GLU A 133 5.29 -11.42 -10.60
CA GLU A 133 4.75 -10.17 -10.07
C GLU A 133 3.52 -9.66 -10.83
N VAL A 134 2.39 -9.56 -10.12
CA VAL A 134 1.26 -8.75 -10.58
C VAL A 134 1.77 -7.31 -10.70
N LYS A 135 2.00 -6.89 -11.92
CA LYS A 135 2.40 -5.53 -12.30
C LYS A 135 1.20 -4.87 -12.97
N ASN A 136 1.27 -3.57 -13.18
CA ASN A 136 0.26 -2.84 -13.95
C ASN A 136 -1.14 -2.83 -13.30
N ILE A 137 -1.19 -2.61 -11.99
CA ILE A 137 -2.45 -2.54 -11.24
C ILE A 137 -3.08 -1.16 -11.45
N ASP A 138 -4.29 -1.13 -11.97
CA ASP A 138 -5.13 0.07 -12.12
C ASP A 138 -5.84 0.40 -10.81
N TRP A 139 -6.12 1.68 -10.57
CA TRP A 139 -6.84 2.16 -9.40
C TRP A 139 -8.14 1.40 -9.14
N ASN A 140 -8.95 1.19 -10.18
CA ASN A 140 -10.26 0.53 -10.03
C ASN A 140 -10.11 -0.95 -9.67
N ILE A 141 -9.05 -1.60 -10.15
CA ILE A 141 -8.73 -2.97 -9.79
C ILE A 141 -8.29 -3.04 -8.33
N PHE A 142 -7.39 -2.14 -7.93
CA PHE A 142 -6.89 -2.06 -6.56
C PHE A 142 -8.05 -1.85 -5.57
N ILE A 143 -8.82 -0.77 -5.74
CA ILE A 143 -9.82 -0.38 -4.74
C ILE A 143 -10.94 -1.42 -4.59
N SER A 144 -11.37 -2.05 -5.71
CA SER A 144 -12.40 -3.09 -5.68
C SER A 144 -11.93 -4.38 -4.99
N CYS A 145 -10.63 -4.70 -5.03
CA CYS A 145 -10.08 -5.86 -4.33
C CYS A 145 -9.82 -5.55 -2.85
N VAL A 146 -9.42 -4.31 -2.54
CA VAL A 146 -9.12 -3.89 -1.16
C VAL A 146 -10.36 -3.77 -0.30
N GLU A 147 -11.50 -3.38 -0.87
CA GLU A 147 -12.79 -3.31 -0.16
C GLU A 147 -13.13 -4.62 0.59
N GLU A 148 -12.72 -5.78 0.06
CA GLU A 148 -12.97 -7.08 0.69
C GLU A 148 -12.12 -7.35 1.94
N ILE A 149 -10.95 -6.73 2.05
CA ILE A 149 -10.00 -6.92 3.16
C ILE A 149 -9.87 -5.70 4.06
N TYR A 150 -10.54 -4.61 3.71
CA TYR A 150 -10.40 -3.34 4.42
C TYR A 150 -10.84 -3.46 5.88
N ARG A 151 -9.95 -2.97 6.76
CA ARG A 151 -10.14 -2.87 8.19
C ARG A 151 -9.98 -1.41 8.59
N ASP A 152 -10.85 -0.94 9.46
CA ASP A 152 -10.76 0.45 9.89
C ASP A 152 -9.65 0.65 10.92
N ALA A 153 -9.24 1.90 11.07
CA ALA A 153 -8.10 2.27 11.90
C ALA A 153 -8.31 1.92 13.39
N ALA A 154 -9.55 1.88 13.88
CA ALA A 154 -9.84 1.52 15.26
C ALA A 154 -9.55 0.04 15.54
N LEU A 155 -9.98 -0.85 14.64
CA LEU A 155 -9.71 -2.28 14.77
C LEU A 155 -8.23 -2.59 14.59
N GLU A 156 -7.57 -1.94 13.64
CA GLU A 156 -6.12 -2.07 13.44
C GLU A 156 -5.33 -1.60 14.67
N GLN A 157 -5.73 -0.46 15.27
CA GLN A 157 -5.09 0.04 16.49
C GLN A 157 -5.26 -0.93 17.67
N GLU A 158 -6.42 -1.59 17.80
CA GLU A 158 -6.64 -2.62 18.82
C GLU A 158 -5.70 -3.82 18.62
N GLU A 159 -5.52 -4.27 17.38
CA GLU A 159 -4.60 -5.37 17.05
C GLU A 159 -3.14 -5.00 17.32
N VAL A 160 -2.73 -3.77 16.97
CA VAL A 160 -1.39 -3.25 17.29
C VAL A 160 -1.19 -3.18 18.80
N LEU A 161 -2.18 -2.69 19.55
CA LEU A 161 -2.11 -2.63 21.01
C LEU A 161 -1.95 -4.04 21.62
N GLU A 162 -2.72 -5.02 21.14
CA GLU A 162 -2.61 -6.41 21.61
C GLU A 162 -1.23 -7.00 21.32
N ALA A 163 -0.64 -6.69 20.16
CA ALA A 163 0.72 -7.10 19.84
C ALA A 163 1.75 -6.43 20.77
N LEU A 164 1.56 -5.15 21.10
CA LEU A 164 2.45 -4.41 22.01
C LEU A 164 2.40 -4.92 23.45
N LYS A 165 1.29 -5.51 23.90
CA LYS A 165 1.20 -6.11 25.26
C LYS A 165 2.19 -7.24 25.49
N ILE A 166 2.64 -7.92 24.43
CA ILE A 166 3.68 -8.96 24.53
C ILE A 166 5.00 -8.37 25.07
N LEU A 167 5.23 -7.07 24.83
CA LEU A 167 6.42 -6.35 25.26
C LEU A 167 6.35 -5.91 26.72
N ASP A 168 5.14 -5.89 27.31
CA ASP A 168 4.91 -5.48 28.69
C ASP A 168 4.89 -6.70 29.62
N ALA A 169 6.08 -7.18 29.97
CA ALA A 169 6.25 -8.28 30.91
C ALA A 169 5.90 -7.88 32.37
N GLU A 170 5.90 -6.57 32.67
CA GLU A 170 5.69 -6.05 34.03
C GLU A 170 4.24 -5.61 34.28
N GLY A 171 3.41 -5.52 33.24
CA GLY A 171 2.02 -5.06 33.32
C GLY A 171 1.92 -3.56 33.62
N SER A 172 2.91 -2.76 33.21
CA SER A 172 2.94 -1.32 33.45
C SER A 172 2.13 -0.50 32.44
N ASP A 173 1.69 -1.12 31.33
CA ASP A 173 1.06 -0.47 30.17
C ASP A 173 1.90 0.69 29.59
N THR A 174 3.21 0.73 29.89
CA THR A 174 4.16 1.75 29.42
C THR A 174 5.41 1.13 28.81
N ILE A 175 6.03 1.86 27.89
CA ILE A 175 7.30 1.49 27.28
C ILE A 175 8.22 2.70 27.17
N THR A 176 9.49 2.48 27.45
CA THR A 176 10.52 3.51 27.28
C THR A 176 11.03 3.53 25.84
N VAL A 177 11.43 4.71 25.37
CA VAL A 177 11.99 4.85 24.01
C VAL A 177 13.26 4.01 23.83
N ASP A 178 14.05 3.82 24.88
CA ASP A 178 15.23 2.95 24.85
C ASP A 178 14.86 1.49 24.61
N LYS A 179 13.81 1.00 25.27
CA LYS A 179 13.33 -0.36 25.10
C LYS A 179 12.75 -0.58 23.70
N LEU A 180 12.00 0.39 23.19
CA LEU A 180 11.48 0.35 21.83
C LEU A 180 12.61 0.33 20.79
N VAL A 181 13.65 1.17 20.96
CA VAL A 181 14.83 1.17 20.08
C VAL A 181 15.54 -0.18 20.13
N GLU A 182 15.75 -0.76 21.31
CA GLU A 182 16.35 -2.08 21.48
C GLU A 182 15.57 -3.15 20.70
N LEU A 183 14.25 -3.19 20.85
CA LEU A 183 13.38 -4.16 20.17
C LEU A 183 13.47 -4.03 18.65
N VAL A 184 13.32 -2.82 18.10
CA VAL A 184 13.33 -2.63 16.64
C VAL A 184 14.71 -2.89 16.04
N THR A 185 15.78 -2.72 16.81
CA THR A 185 17.16 -2.98 16.34
C THR A 185 17.65 -4.41 16.57
N THR A 186 17.08 -5.14 17.53
CA THR A 186 17.52 -6.49 17.91
C THR A 186 16.61 -7.57 17.37
N ASP A 187 15.29 -7.35 17.44
CA ASP A 187 14.26 -8.33 17.10
C ASP A 187 13.49 -7.96 15.81
N GLY A 188 13.76 -6.78 15.24
CA GLY A 188 13.14 -6.31 14.00
C GLY A 188 13.70 -6.98 12.74
N GLU A 189 12.85 -7.22 11.74
CA GLU A 189 13.27 -7.70 10.41
C GLU A 189 14.17 -6.70 9.67
N SER A 190 14.06 -5.40 10.01
CA SER A 190 14.90 -4.34 9.47
C SER A 190 15.53 -3.55 10.61
N VAL A 191 16.85 -3.62 10.72
CA VAL A 191 17.62 -2.86 11.71
C VAL A 191 17.63 -1.39 11.31
N LEU A 192 17.05 -0.53 12.16
CA LEU A 192 17.10 0.92 11.95
C LEU A 192 18.54 1.41 11.91
N ASN A 193 18.85 2.27 10.96
CA ASN A 193 20.14 2.93 10.89
C ASN A 193 20.27 3.98 12.02
N PRO A 194 21.50 4.44 12.36
CA PRO A 194 21.69 5.38 13.45
C PRO A 194 20.91 6.70 13.31
N ALA A 195 20.64 7.17 12.09
CA ALA A 195 19.86 8.38 11.87
C ALA A 195 18.36 8.15 12.13
N GLU A 196 17.82 7.01 11.71
CA GLU A 196 16.45 6.58 11.98
C GLU A 196 16.21 6.37 13.48
N VAL A 197 17.19 5.80 14.20
CA VAL A 197 17.13 5.68 15.67
C VAL A 197 17.07 7.06 16.34
N GLN A 198 17.85 8.03 15.86
CA GLN A 198 17.80 9.41 16.38
C GLN A 198 16.47 10.09 16.07
N GLN A 199 15.89 9.85 14.91
CA GLN A 199 14.55 10.33 14.57
C GLN A 199 13.47 9.70 15.46
N LEU A 200 13.52 8.39 15.69
CA LEU A 200 12.59 7.72 16.59
C LEU A 200 12.64 8.32 18.01
N ARG A 201 13.86 8.61 18.50
CA ARG A 201 14.10 9.25 19.80
C ARG A 201 13.61 10.69 19.90
N SER A 202 13.48 11.39 18.76
CA SER A 202 12.96 12.77 18.75
C SER A 202 11.45 12.83 18.60
N LEU A 203 10.83 11.80 18.01
CA LEU A 203 9.39 11.73 17.76
C LEU A 203 8.58 11.17 18.93
N ILE A 204 9.19 10.29 19.74
CA ILE A 204 8.54 9.60 20.85
C ILE A 204 9.06 10.18 22.18
N PRO A 205 8.18 10.45 23.16
CA PRO A 205 8.62 10.88 24.49
C PRO A 205 9.46 9.78 25.16
N LYS A 206 10.21 10.15 26.22
CA LYS A 206 11.09 9.20 26.93
C LYS A 206 10.37 7.95 27.43
N GLU A 207 9.12 8.14 27.85
CA GLU A 207 8.19 7.12 28.29
C GLU A 207 6.84 7.41 27.63
N CYS A 208 6.20 6.38 27.07
CA CYS A 208 4.89 6.47 26.43
C CYS A 208 4.02 5.29 26.84
N SER A 209 2.70 5.49 26.88
CA SER A 209 1.77 4.38 27.08
C SER A 209 1.70 3.50 25.83
N LEU A 210 1.40 2.21 26.00
CA LEU A 210 1.21 1.30 24.86
C LEU A 210 0.05 1.74 23.96
N THR A 211 -0.99 2.35 24.54
CA THR A 211 -2.13 2.89 23.80
C THR A 211 -1.72 4.07 22.91
N GLU A 212 -0.91 4.97 23.44
CA GLU A 212 -0.33 6.06 22.67
C GLU A 212 0.60 5.55 21.57
N LEU A 213 1.46 4.57 21.88
CA LEU A 213 2.36 3.98 20.91
C LEU A 213 1.59 3.29 19.78
N ALA A 214 0.54 2.54 20.08
CA ALA A 214 -0.34 1.92 19.08
C ALA A 214 -0.97 2.97 18.16
N ALA A 215 -1.50 4.06 18.73
CA ALA A 215 -2.06 5.16 17.94
C ALA A 215 -1.01 5.84 17.05
N ARG A 216 0.23 5.99 17.54
CA ARG A 216 1.34 6.60 16.77
C ARG A 216 1.78 5.70 15.63
N LEU A 217 1.91 4.39 15.88
CA LEU A 217 2.23 3.40 14.86
C LEU A 217 1.15 3.33 13.78
N GLN A 218 -0.12 3.46 14.18
CA GLN A 218 -1.25 3.48 13.26
C GLN A 218 -1.48 4.82 12.55
N GLY A 219 -0.75 5.88 12.96
CA GLY A 219 -0.95 7.22 12.43
C GLY A 219 -2.26 7.90 12.89
N THR A 220 -2.99 7.32 13.84
CA THR A 220 -4.21 7.88 14.45
C THR A 220 -3.93 8.78 15.64
N TYR A 221 -2.66 8.93 16.04
CA TYR A 221 -2.30 9.73 17.19
C TYR A 221 -2.59 11.22 17.00
N VAL A 222 -3.44 11.75 17.87
CA VAL A 222 -3.68 13.19 18.00
C VAL A 222 -2.92 13.68 19.23
N PRO A 223 -1.96 14.63 19.07
CA PRO A 223 -1.23 15.15 20.21
C PRO A 223 -2.17 15.90 21.16
N PRO A 224 -2.07 15.67 22.48
CA PRO A 224 -2.85 16.39 23.46
C PRO A 224 -2.66 17.90 23.33
N THR A 225 -3.74 18.64 23.42
CA THR A 225 -3.71 20.10 23.46
C THR A 225 -3.06 20.59 24.74
N LYS A 226 -2.58 21.84 24.72
CA LYS A 226 -1.97 22.46 25.90
C LYS A 226 -2.92 22.47 27.11
N GLU A 227 -4.21 22.68 26.88
CA GLU A 227 -5.23 22.66 27.93
C GLU A 227 -5.44 21.27 28.53
N GLU A 228 -5.38 20.21 27.71
CA GLU A 228 -5.47 18.82 28.18
C GLU A 228 -4.25 18.42 29.00
N LEU A 229 -3.06 18.86 28.59
CA LEU A 229 -1.83 18.65 29.35
C LEU A 229 -1.86 19.37 30.70
N GLU A 230 -2.34 20.61 30.73
CA GLU A 230 -2.48 21.39 31.97
C GLU A 230 -3.52 20.77 32.91
N ARG A 231 -4.63 20.25 32.37
CA ARG A 231 -5.64 19.53 33.15
C ARG A 231 -5.09 18.23 33.75
N ALA A 232 -4.42 17.41 32.94
CA ALA A 232 -3.82 16.17 33.40
C ALA A 232 -2.74 16.41 34.48
N ALA A 233 -1.95 17.48 34.34
CA ALA A 233 -0.97 17.87 35.35
C ALA A 233 -1.63 18.27 36.67
N LEU A 234 -2.75 19.01 36.62
CA LEU A 234 -3.52 19.38 37.82
C LEU A 234 -4.16 18.17 38.50
N GLU A 235 -4.72 17.25 37.73
CA GLU A 235 -5.33 16.02 38.26
C GLU A 235 -4.29 15.10 38.91
N GLU A 236 -3.08 14.98 38.34
CA GLU A 236 -2.00 14.20 38.93
C GLU A 236 -1.47 14.84 40.23
N VAL A 237 -1.38 16.16 40.28
CA VAL A 237 -1.05 16.90 41.52
C VAL A 237 -2.11 16.66 42.58
N GLU A 238 -3.39 16.73 42.22
CA GLU A 238 -4.50 16.48 43.15
C GLU A 238 -4.50 15.02 43.64
N ARG A 239 -4.22 14.05 42.75
CA ARG A 239 -4.11 12.63 43.09
C ARG A 239 -2.98 12.40 44.10
N ARG A 240 -1.80 12.99 43.87
CA ARG A 240 -0.68 12.91 44.82
C ARG A 240 -1.01 13.55 46.16
N GLN A 241 -1.67 14.71 46.17
CA GLN A 241 -2.10 15.35 47.41
C GLN A 241 -3.10 14.48 48.19
N ARG A 242 -4.04 13.82 47.50
CA ARG A 242 -4.99 12.88 48.13
C ARG A 242 -4.27 11.64 48.68
N GLN A 243 -3.27 11.11 47.97
CA GLN A 243 -2.47 9.97 48.43
C GLN A 243 -1.60 10.34 49.65
N GLU A 244 -0.97 11.51 49.64
CA GLU A 244 -0.18 12.01 50.77
C GLU A 244 -1.06 12.32 51.98
N ALA A 245 -2.25 12.89 51.78
CA ALA A 245 -3.22 13.12 52.84
C ALA A 245 -3.74 11.81 53.44
N ALA A 246 -4.03 10.80 52.61
CA ALA A 246 -4.41 9.47 53.06
C ALA A 246 -3.28 8.77 53.82
N ALA A 247 -2.04 8.88 53.34
CA ALA A 247 -0.86 8.33 54.02
C ALA A 247 -0.63 9.00 55.39
N LYS A 248 -0.73 10.34 55.47
CA LYS A 248 -0.62 11.09 56.73
C LYS A 248 -1.75 10.76 57.71
N ALA A 249 -2.99 10.65 57.23
CA ALA A 249 -4.11 10.23 58.06
C ALA A 249 -3.90 8.81 58.62
N SER A 250 -3.38 7.89 57.81
CA SER A 250 -3.08 6.52 58.26
C SER A 250 -1.91 6.47 59.27
N SER A 251 -0.93 7.37 59.18
CA SER A 251 0.19 7.42 60.12
C SER A 251 -0.16 8.10 61.45
N ASP A 252 -1.03 9.12 61.43
CA ASP A 252 -1.51 9.77 62.66
C ASP A 252 -2.43 8.84 63.47
N ASP A 253 -3.25 8.03 62.81
CA ASP A 253 -4.12 7.03 63.46
C ASP A 253 -3.29 5.90 64.11
N ALA A 254 -2.15 5.53 63.51
CA ALA A 254 -1.21 4.56 64.07
C ALA A 254 -0.40 5.10 65.27
N LEU A 255 -0.16 6.42 65.34
CA LEU A 255 0.53 7.08 66.46
C LEU A 255 -0.40 7.38 67.64
N GLN A 256 -1.72 7.44 67.44
CA GLN A 256 -2.71 7.62 68.52
C GLN A 256 -3.07 6.31 69.26
N LEU A 257 -2.61 5.15 68.76
CA LEU A 257 -2.86 3.83 69.33
C LEU A 257 -1.67 3.25 70.13
N LEU A 258 -0.61 4.04 70.36
CA LEU A 258 0.53 3.72 71.23
C LEU A 258 0.51 4.57 72.51
#